data_AF-A0A7J4SSR4-F1
#
_entry.id   AF-A0A7J4SSR4-F1
#
_cell.length_a   1.000
_cell.length_b   1.000
_cell.length_c   1.000
_cell.angle_alpha   90.00
_cell.angle_beta   90.00
_cell.angle_gamma   90.00
#
_symmetry.space_group_name_H-M   'P 1'
#
loop_
_entity.id
_entity.type
_entity.pdbx_description
1 polymer ?
#
loop_
_entity_poly.entity_id
_entity_poly.type
_entity_poly.pdbx_seq_one_letter_code
_entity_poly.pdbx_strand_id
1 'polypeptide(L)' 'MPLDKVPETIVEKDIIRLVCGETRYEGAFIQCKNGAVILKLSNGYNTGILLSHIDNLQLIEKAIEHNSAR' A
#
# COMPACT_ATOMS: atom_id res chain seq x y z
N MET A 1 -6.36 -12.75 11.37
CA MET A 1 -7.38 -11.95 10.65
C MET A 1 -6.72 -11.38 9.38
N PRO A 2 -7.42 -11.05 8.29
CA PRO A 2 -6.76 -10.64 7.03
C PRO A 2 -6.05 -9.28 7.10
N LEU A 3 -6.39 -8.43 8.08
CA LEU A 3 -5.75 -7.13 8.32
C LEU A 3 -4.36 -7.22 8.97
N ASP A 4 -3.98 -8.37 9.54
CA ASP A 4 -2.65 -8.59 10.15
C ASP A 4 -1.49 -8.41 9.15
N LYS A 5 -1.77 -8.45 7.84
CA LYS A 5 -0.74 -8.37 6.79
C LYS A 5 -0.27 -6.96 6.46
N VAL A 6 -0.99 -5.92 6.87
CA VAL A 6 -0.56 -4.53 6.66
C VAL A 6 -0.03 -4.00 7.99
N PRO A 7 1.29 -3.77 8.10
CA PRO A 7 1.87 -3.22 9.31
C PRO A 7 1.23 -1.87 9.65
N GLU A 8 0.93 -1.63 10.93
CA GLU A 8 0.43 -0.33 11.42
C GLU A 8 1.39 0.83 11.12
N THR A 9 2.65 0.51 10.79
CA THR A 9 3.64 1.48 10.38
C THR A 9 3.38 2.06 8.99
N ILE A 10 2.52 1.47 8.17
CA ILE A 10 2.19 1.97 6.81
C ILE A 10 1.03 2.95 6.88
N VAL A 11 1.25 4.14 6.37
CA VAL A 11 0.28 5.24 6.40
C VAL A 11 -0.09 5.72 5.00
N GLU A 12 -1.18 6.49 4.91
CA GLU A 12 -1.63 7.08 3.64
C GLU A 12 -0.47 7.81 2.94
N LYS A 13 -0.34 7.59 1.63
CA LYS A 13 0.71 8.09 0.72
C LYS A 13 2.09 7.43 0.83
N ASP A 14 2.29 6.47 1.74
CA ASP A 14 3.51 5.64 1.70
C ASP A 14 3.57 4.90 0.36
N ILE A 15 4.73 4.90 -0.30
CA ILE A 15 4.92 4.07 -1.49
C ILE A 15 5.25 2.67 -1.03
N ILE A 16 4.39 1.72 -1.39
CA ILE A 16 4.52 0.33 -0.99
C ILE A 16 4.54 -0.58 -2.21
N ARG A 17 5.19 -1.72 -2.05
CA ARG A 17 5.22 -2.81 -3.01
C ARG A 17 4.48 -4.01 -2.44
N LEU A 18 3.50 -4.49 -3.20
CA LEU A 18 2.76 -5.71 -2.92
C LEU A 18 3.18 -6.79 -3.90
N VAL A 19 3.52 -7.97 -3.39
CA VAL A 19 3.79 -9.18 -4.17
C VAL A 19 2.59 -10.09 -4.04
N CYS A 20 1.99 -10.46 -5.18
CA CYS A 20 0.84 -11.35 -5.28
C CYS A 20 1.16 -12.43 -6.32
N GLY A 21 1.61 -13.60 -5.87
CA GLY A 21 2.20 -14.63 -6.70
C GLY A 21 3.40 -14.10 -7.48
N GLU A 22 3.31 -14.15 -8.80
CA GLU A 22 4.35 -13.65 -9.72
C GLU A 22 4.19 -12.15 -10.03
N THR A 23 3.07 -11.55 -9.64
CA THR A 23 2.76 -10.14 -9.97
C THR A 23 3.22 -9.21 -8.86
N ARG A 24 3.79 -8.07 -9.26
CA ARG A 24 4.23 -7.01 -8.36
C ARG A 24 3.44 -5.75 -8.64
N TYR A 25 2.86 -5.17 -7.60
CA TYR A 25 2.17 -3.89 -7.64
C TYR A 25 2.94 -2.89 -6.80
N GLU A 26 3.19 -1.70 -7.36
CA GLU A 26 3.87 -0.61 -6.67
C GLU A 26 3.04 0.66 -6.82
N GLY A 27 2.80 1.33 -5.70
CA GLY A 27 1.99 2.54 -5.70
C GLY A 27 1.86 3.14 -4.31
N ALA A 28 1.28 4.34 -4.28
CA ALA A 28 0.97 5.02 -3.04
C ALA A 28 -0.19 4.32 -2.33
N PHE A 29 0.03 3.94 -1.08
CA PHE A 29 -1.00 3.39 -0.21
C PHE A 29 -2.08 4.45 0.04
N ILE A 30 -3.34 4.09 -0.15
CA ILE A 30 -4.47 4.97 0.16
C ILE A 30 -5.11 4.52 1.47
N GLN A 31 -5.63 3.29 1.50
CA GLN A 31 -6.33 2.74 2.66
C GLN A 31 -6.54 1.23 2.51
N CYS A 32 -6.86 0.57 3.62
CA CYS A 32 -7.41 -0.79 3.61
C CYS A 32 -8.94 -0.71 3.68
N LYS A 33 -9.65 -1.30 2.71
CA LYS A 33 -11.13 -1.34 2.69
C LYS A 33 -11.63 -2.70 2.23
N ASN A 34 -12.60 -3.27 2.95
CA ASN A 34 -13.26 -4.55 2.61
C ASN A 34 -12.26 -5.71 2.39
N GLY A 35 -11.19 -5.77 3.18
CA GLY A 35 -10.17 -6.82 3.04
C GLY A 35 -9.24 -6.66 1.84
N ALA A 36 -9.21 -5.49 1.20
CA ALA A 36 -8.29 -5.13 0.12
C ALA A 36 -7.42 -3.93 0.51
N VAL A 37 -6.18 -3.91 0.02
CA VAL A 37 -5.30 -2.74 0.01
C VAL A 37 -5.58 -1.92 -1.23
N ILE A 38 -5.91 -0.66 -1.05
CA ILE A 38 -6.13 0.28 -2.15
C ILE A 38 -4.83 1.05 -2.39
N LEU A 39 -4.31 0.94 -3.62
CA LEU A 39 -3.12 1.65 -4.09
C LEU A 39 -3.47 2.63 -5.19
N LYS A 40 -2.75 3.75 -5.26
CA LYS A 40 -2.66 4.62 -6.43
C LYS A 40 -1.38 4.32 -7.19
N LEU A 41 -1.51 3.80 -8.41
CA LEU A 41 -0.38 3.47 -9.28
C LEU A 41 0.24 4.75 -9.87
N SER A 42 1.47 4.64 -10.39
CA SER A 42 2.19 5.75 -11.04
C SER A 42 1.47 6.32 -12.26
N ASN A 43 0.63 5.52 -12.92
CA ASN A 43 -0.23 5.95 -14.03
C ASN A 43 -1.47 6.74 -13.58
N GLY A 44 -1.64 6.99 -12.27
CA GLY A 44 -2.74 7.78 -11.70
C GLY A 44 -4.01 6.99 -11.40
N TYR A 45 -4.10 5.71 -11.77
CA TYR A 45 -5.25 4.86 -11.50
C TYR A 45 -5.19 4.23 -10.11
N ASN A 46 -6.36 4.04 -9.52
CA ASN A 46 -6.51 3.30 -8.26
C ASN A 46 -6.74 1.82 -8.54
N THR A 47 -6.07 0.94 -7.79
CA THR A 47 -6.27 -0.51 -7.82
C THR A 47 -6.50 -1.07 -6.42
N GLY A 48 -7.34 -2.09 -6.31
CA GLY A 48 -7.63 -2.78 -5.06
C GLY A 48 -7.09 -4.21 -5.10
N ILE A 49 -6.26 -4.57 -4.14
CA ILE A 49 -5.59 -5.88 -4.07
C ILE A 49 -6.03 -6.59 -2.79
N LEU A 50 -6.66 -7.76 -2.92
CA LEU A 50 -7.16 -8.52 -1.78
C LEU A 50 -6.01 -8.96 -0.86
N LEU A 51 -6.15 -8.71 0.44
CA LEU A 51 -5.16 -9.08 1.47
C LEU A 51 -4.88 -10.59 1.48
N SER A 52 -5.88 -11.41 1.11
CA SER A 52 -5.73 -12.85 0.97
C SER A 52 -4.72 -13.26 -0.11
N HIS A 53 -4.51 -12.43 -1.15
CA HIS A 53 -3.62 -12.70 -2.27
C HIS A 53 -2.23 -12.08 -2.12
N ILE A 54 -2.01 -11.26 -1.08
CA ILE A 54 -0.72 -10.62 -0.83
C ILE A 54 0.19 -11.63 -0.11
N ASP A 55 1.25 -12.05 -0.79
CA ASP A 55 2.28 -12.93 -0.22
C ASP A 55 3.29 -12.14 0.58
N ASN A 56 3.66 -10.96 0.08
CA ASN A 56 4.59 -10.07 0.74
C ASN A 56 4.23 -8.60 0.53
N LEU A 57 4.50 -7.78 1.53
CA LEU A 57 4.31 -6.34 1.52
C LEU A 57 5.61 -5.68 1.97
N GLN A 58 6.08 -4.70 1.20
CA GLN A 58 7.31 -3.98 1.46
C GLN A 58 7.08 -2.47 1.37
N LEU A 59 7.50 -1.73 2.39
CA LEU A 59 7.59 -0.28 2.31
C LEU A 59 8.78 0.11 1.43
N ILE A 60 8.54 0.94 0.41
CA ILE A 60 9.57 1.42 -0.52
C ILE A 60 9.98 2.84 -0.15
N GLU A 61 9.01 3.73 0.04
CA GLU A 61 9.24 5.13 0.40
C GLU A 61 8.19 5.57 1.42
N LYS A 62 8.62 6.35 2.42
CA LYS A 62 7.70 6.99 3.35
C LYS A 62 7.02 8.18 2.69
N ALA A 63 5.72 8.34 2.96
CA ALA A 63 4.99 9.55 2.64
C ALA A 63 5.83 10.73 3.14
N ILE A 64 6.16 11.65 2.24
CA ILE A 64 6.79 12.89 2.64
C ILE A 64 5.74 13.63 3.48
N GLU A 65 5.89 13.57 4.81
CA GLU A 65 5.31 14.57 5.66
C GLU A 65 5.86 15.88 5.12
N HIS A 66 4.98 16.72 4.57
CA HIS A 66 5.21 18.15 4.59
C HIS A 66 5.33 18.49 6.08
N ASN A 67 6.52 18.30 6.65
CA ASN A 67 7.02 19.13 7.73
C ASN A 67 7.06 20.53 7.11
N SER A 68 5.87 21.12 7.13
CA SER A 68 5.63 22.52 6.96
C SER A 68 6.36 23.12 8.14
N ALA A 69 7.64 23.41 7.93
CA ALA A 69 8.40 24.24 8.84
C ALA A 69 7.60 25.53 9.02
N ARG A 70 6.90 25.63 10.14
CA ARG A 70 6.40 26.85 10.74
C ARG A 70 6.25 26.65 12.24
#